data_AF-A0A9Q1H7L7-F1
#
_entry.id   AF-A0A9Q1H7L7-F1
#
_cell.length_a   1.000
_cell.length_b   1.000
_cell.length_c   1.000
_cell.angle_alpha   90.00
_cell.angle_beta   90.00
_cell.angle_gamma   90.00
#
_symmetry.space_group_name_H-M   'P 1'
#
loop_
_entity.id
_entity.type
_entity.pdbx_description
1 polymer ?
#
loop_
_entity_poly.entity_id
_entity_poly.type
_entity_poly.pdbx_seq_one_letter_code
_entity_poly.pdbx_strand_id
1 'polypeptide(L)'
;MPFNLDKFVASPSVEELDSLKKSEIVKVAKHYGVEFQPLMRKDEIKRYVLEYLVDESILPITVLETAITVPTDNTFELKRLEIEMNKEIRLKEMERERQREKEAREHEFRLKQLELGVIKGSDPKIGLDTGGLFDVSKHVKFVPKFQEDNVEKFFNHFEKLGEQLKWPRDKWSILIQSNFTGKAQEVYSALSIEDSMDYDKVKKAILQAYELVPEAYRQKFRKYRKADTQTYVEFAYQKERHFDRWCASKKVSTFDTLRQLMLVEEFKRRPKLFQGGECYKTTRQEHRIESIDERMESSRDVQLQRSLSRIV
;
A
#
# COMPACT_ATOMS: atom_id res chain seq x y z
N MET A 1 -73.91 56.63 7.80
CA MET A 1 -74.97 56.98 8.78
C MET A 1 -74.46 56.64 10.17
N PRO A 2 -74.84 57.37 11.24
CA PRO A 2 -74.48 56.95 12.59
C PRO A 2 -75.14 55.61 12.91
N PHE A 3 -74.38 54.65 13.43
CA PHE A 3 -74.88 53.35 13.86
C PHE A 3 -75.97 53.53 14.92
N ASN A 4 -77.10 52.84 14.75
CA ASN A 4 -78.20 52.86 15.70
C ASN A 4 -78.38 51.44 16.26
N LEU A 5 -78.13 51.29 17.57
CA LEU A 5 -78.16 50.01 18.27
C LEU A 5 -79.55 49.38 18.24
N ASP A 6 -80.60 50.17 18.44
CA ASP A 6 -81.98 49.66 18.51
C ASP A 6 -82.45 49.11 17.14
N LYS A 7 -81.99 49.72 16.04
CA LYS A 7 -82.25 49.21 14.68
C LYS A 7 -81.53 47.91 14.39
N PHE A 8 -80.28 47.79 14.85
CA PHE A 8 -79.49 46.57 14.70
C PHE A 8 -80.08 45.41 15.50
N VAL A 9 -80.56 45.66 16.71
CA VAL A 9 -81.20 44.63 17.55
C VAL A 9 -82.54 44.17 16.96
N ALA A 10 -83.28 45.07 16.30
CA ALA A 10 -84.54 44.75 15.64
C ALA A 10 -84.38 43.91 14.36
N SER A 11 -83.26 44.06 13.64
CA SER A 11 -82.94 43.21 12.48
C SER A 11 -81.42 42.99 12.40
N PRO A 12 -80.89 42.01 13.14
CA PRO A 12 -79.46 41.74 13.16
C PRO A 12 -78.99 41.26 11.79
N SER A 13 -77.92 41.87 11.26
CA SER A 13 -77.30 41.48 9.99
C SER A 13 -75.78 41.42 10.12
N VAL A 14 -75.19 40.41 9.48
CA VAL A 14 -73.75 40.15 9.45
C VAL A 14 -73.00 41.25 8.72
N GLU A 15 -73.57 41.70 7.60
CA GLU A 15 -72.97 42.75 6.75
C GLU A 15 -72.88 44.08 7.50
N GLU A 16 -73.87 44.37 8.34
CA GLU A 16 -73.84 45.54 9.20
C GLU A 16 -72.76 45.40 10.27
N LEU A 17 -72.66 44.25 10.96
CA LEU A 17 -71.66 43.99 12.00
C LEU A 17 -70.21 44.07 11.46
N ASP A 18 -69.98 43.64 10.23
CA ASP A 18 -68.69 43.70 9.53
C ASP A 18 -68.22 45.15 9.29
N SER A 19 -69.17 46.03 8.99
CA SER A 19 -68.92 47.45 8.69
C SER A 19 -68.73 48.34 9.93
N LEU A 20 -69.06 47.85 11.14
CA LEU A 20 -69.00 48.64 12.38
C LEU A 20 -67.59 48.94 12.87
N LYS A 21 -67.44 50.04 13.60
CA LYS A 21 -66.19 50.39 14.30
C LYS A 21 -66.09 49.61 15.61
N LYS A 22 -64.86 49.43 16.12
CA LYS A 22 -64.59 48.72 17.39
C LYS A 22 -65.43 49.26 18.57
N SER A 23 -65.62 50.59 18.64
CA SER A 23 -66.44 51.24 19.67
C SER A 23 -67.93 50.91 19.57
N GLU A 24 -68.44 50.58 18.39
CA GLU A 24 -69.85 50.23 18.14
C GLU A 24 -70.08 48.75 18.41
N ILE A 25 -69.16 47.88 18.00
CA ILE A 25 -69.17 46.43 18.32
C ILE A 25 -69.13 46.21 19.84
N VAL A 26 -68.36 47.01 20.58
CA VAL A 26 -68.35 46.98 22.05
C VAL A 26 -69.71 47.35 22.66
N LYS A 27 -70.47 48.26 22.04
CA LYS A 27 -71.83 48.60 22.50
C LYS A 27 -72.80 47.45 22.26
N VAL A 28 -72.69 46.79 21.10
CA VAL A 28 -73.46 45.58 20.77
C VAL A 28 -73.13 44.46 21.77
N ALA A 29 -71.85 44.18 22.00
CA ALA A 29 -71.39 43.17 22.96
C ALA A 29 -71.95 43.40 24.37
N LYS A 30 -71.93 44.66 24.84
CA LYS A 30 -72.50 45.01 26.15
C LYS A 30 -74.02 44.87 26.21
N HIS A 31 -74.73 45.13 25.12
CA HIS A 31 -76.19 45.01 25.09
C HIS A 31 -76.64 43.55 25.17
N TYR A 32 -75.92 42.66 24.47
CA TYR A 32 -76.15 41.22 24.50
C TYR A 32 -75.47 40.50 25.69
N GLY A 33 -74.81 41.24 26.59
CA GLY A 33 -74.19 40.66 27.79
C GLY A 33 -72.96 39.80 27.54
N VAL A 34 -72.32 39.92 26.37
CA VAL A 34 -71.13 39.14 26.00
C VAL A 34 -69.91 39.65 26.77
N GLU A 35 -69.27 38.77 27.54
CA GLU A 35 -68.03 39.08 28.24
C GLU A 35 -66.84 39.02 27.27
N PHE A 36 -66.02 40.08 27.25
CA PHE A 36 -64.80 40.15 26.44
C PHE A 36 -63.71 40.94 27.18
N GLN A 37 -62.44 40.71 26.83
CA GLN A 37 -61.33 41.45 27.43
C GLN A 37 -61.16 42.83 26.75
N PRO A 38 -60.99 43.94 27.51
CA PRO A 38 -60.97 45.30 26.95
C PRO A 38 -59.86 45.57 25.91
N LEU A 39 -58.75 44.82 25.97
CA LEU A 39 -57.62 44.94 25.05
C LEU A 39 -57.77 44.14 23.75
N MET A 40 -58.81 43.32 23.60
CA MET A 40 -58.99 42.45 22.43
C MET A 40 -59.12 43.24 21.12
N ARG A 41 -58.68 42.63 20.02
CA ARG A 41 -58.73 43.24 18.69
C ARG A 41 -60.18 43.31 18.20
N LYS A 42 -60.48 44.21 17.25
CA LYS A 42 -61.84 44.41 16.70
C LYS A 42 -62.46 43.07 16.26
N ASP A 43 -61.67 42.23 15.58
CA ASP A 43 -62.14 40.97 15.00
C ASP A 43 -62.35 39.86 16.04
N GLU A 44 -61.62 39.90 17.16
CA GLU A 44 -61.80 38.97 18.28
C GLU A 44 -63.11 39.27 19.02
N ILE A 45 -63.36 40.54 19.35
CA ILE A 45 -64.63 40.96 20.00
C ILE A 45 -65.81 40.66 19.06
N LYS A 46 -65.65 40.88 17.76
CA LYS A 46 -66.66 40.57 16.75
C LYS A 46 -66.99 39.07 16.70
N ARG A 47 -66.00 38.19 16.82
CA ARG A 47 -66.22 36.74 16.87
C ARG A 47 -67.04 36.31 18.07
N TYR A 48 -66.72 36.81 19.27
CA TYR A 48 -67.51 36.49 20.47
C TYR A 48 -68.96 36.98 20.36
N VAL A 49 -69.18 38.16 19.78
CA VAL A 49 -70.53 38.67 19.53
C VAL A 49 -71.26 37.83 18.47
N LEU A 50 -70.58 37.40 17.40
CA LEU A 50 -71.15 36.53 16.37
C LEU A 50 -71.51 35.15 16.93
N GLU A 51 -70.64 34.56 17.74
CA GLU A 51 -70.86 33.27 18.41
C GLU A 51 -72.11 33.33 19.29
N TYR A 52 -72.23 34.37 20.13
CA TYR A 52 -73.42 34.56 20.96
C TYR A 52 -74.72 34.78 20.15
N LEU A 53 -74.67 35.58 19.07
CA LEU A 53 -75.84 35.82 18.21
C LEU A 53 -76.28 34.57 17.43
N VAL A 54 -75.35 33.66 17.15
CA VAL A 54 -75.65 32.35 16.53
C VAL A 54 -76.22 31.39 17.57
N ASP A 55 -75.68 31.35 18.78
CA ASP A 55 -76.14 30.48 19.87
C ASP A 55 -77.56 30.84 20.36
N GLU A 56 -77.89 32.13 20.45
CA GLU A 56 -79.25 32.60 20.77
C GLU A 56 -80.23 32.47 19.59
N SER A 57 -79.83 31.82 18.49
CA SER A 57 -80.63 31.60 17.26
C SER A 57 -81.14 32.89 16.60
N ILE A 58 -80.46 34.01 16.83
CA ILE A 58 -80.80 35.33 16.29
C ILE A 58 -80.29 35.47 14.84
N LEU A 59 -79.20 34.77 14.49
CA LEU A 59 -78.66 34.67 13.12
C LEU A 59 -78.47 33.19 12.72
N PRO A 60 -78.73 32.81 11.46
CA PRO A 60 -78.54 31.44 10.99
C PRO A 60 -77.07 31.01 11.03
N ILE A 61 -76.82 29.76 11.45
CA ILE A 61 -75.49 29.12 11.62
C ILE A 61 -74.57 29.23 10.39
N THR A 62 -75.13 29.42 9.19
CA THR A 62 -74.39 29.58 7.94
C THR A 62 -73.47 30.81 7.89
N VAL A 63 -73.62 31.75 8.84
CA VAL A 63 -72.78 32.95 8.97
C VAL A 63 -71.39 32.66 9.54
N LEU A 64 -71.26 31.61 10.36
CA LEU A 64 -70.00 31.28 11.03
C LEU A 64 -68.92 30.80 10.04
N GLU A 65 -69.34 30.20 8.92
CA GLU A 65 -68.42 29.69 7.89
C GLU A 65 -67.80 30.79 7.03
N THR A 66 -68.49 31.91 6.81
CA THR A 66 -68.00 33.01 5.96
C THR A 66 -66.96 33.89 6.67
N ALA A 67 -66.96 33.93 8.00
CA ALA A 67 -66.05 34.74 8.82
C ALA A 67 -64.69 34.05 9.12
N ILE A 68 -64.48 32.81 8.66
CA ILE A 68 -63.26 32.00 8.87
C ILE A 68 -62.25 32.18 7.72
N THR A 69 -62.45 33.12 6.78
CA THR A 69 -61.41 33.43 5.78
C THR A 69 -60.26 34.25 6.38
N VAL A 70 -59.42 33.57 7.17
CA VAL A 70 -58.08 34.02 7.54
C VAL A 70 -57.11 33.46 6.49
N PRO A 71 -56.50 34.27 5.60
CA PRO A 71 -55.54 33.78 4.63
C PRO A 71 -54.12 33.85 5.20
N THR A 72 -53.74 33.02 6.17
CA THR A 72 -52.33 32.93 6.62
C THR A 72 -52.07 31.69 7.47
N ASP A 73 -51.75 30.57 6.84
CA ASP A 73 -50.86 29.56 7.43
C ASP A 73 -50.21 28.71 6.31
N ASN A 74 -51.00 28.36 5.29
CA ASN A 74 -50.51 27.56 4.16
C ASN A 74 -49.38 28.23 3.36
N THR A 75 -49.32 29.57 3.27
CA THR A 75 -48.29 30.29 2.50
C THR A 75 -46.90 30.26 3.14
N PHE A 76 -46.81 30.23 4.47
CA PHE A 76 -45.52 30.10 5.16
C PHE A 76 -45.02 28.67 5.14
N GLU A 77 -45.91 27.69 5.30
CA GLU A 77 -45.58 26.26 5.17
C GLU A 77 -45.19 25.89 3.73
N LEU A 78 -45.92 26.40 2.71
CA LEU A 78 -45.54 26.26 1.30
C LEU A 78 -44.15 26.83 1.01
N LYS A 79 -43.85 28.04 1.50
CA LYS A 79 -42.52 28.66 1.34
C LYS A 79 -41.42 27.87 2.06
N ARG A 80 -41.69 27.33 3.25
CA ARG A 80 -40.73 26.49 3.99
C ARG A 80 -40.43 25.21 3.23
N LEU A 81 -41.46 24.53 2.73
CA LEU A 81 -41.32 23.31 1.94
C LEU A 81 -40.58 23.56 0.62
N GLU A 82 -40.85 24.69 -0.04
CA GLU A 82 -40.18 25.10 -1.27
C GLU A 82 -38.69 25.43 -1.05
N ILE A 83 -38.35 26.09 0.06
CA ILE A 83 -36.96 26.34 0.46
C ILE A 83 -36.23 25.03 0.73
N GLU A 84 -36.87 24.08 1.43
CA GLU A 84 -36.25 22.80 1.76
C GLU A 84 -36.05 21.93 0.52
N MET A 85 -37.05 21.86 -0.35
CA MET A 85 -36.96 21.18 -1.64
C MET A 85 -35.85 21.79 -2.51
N ASN A 86 -35.74 23.13 -2.56
CA ASN A 86 -34.69 23.81 -3.31
C ASN A 86 -33.29 23.56 -2.75
N LYS A 87 -33.14 23.49 -1.41
CA LYS A 87 -31.86 23.09 -0.79
C LYS A 87 -31.49 21.65 -1.14
N GLU A 88 -32.46 20.75 -1.11
CA GLU A 88 -32.22 19.34 -1.39
C GLU A 88 -31.88 19.10 -2.87
N ILE A 89 -32.58 19.78 -3.78
CA ILE A 89 -32.21 19.79 -5.21
C ILE A 89 -30.78 20.29 -5.38
N ARG A 90 -30.42 21.43 -4.76
CA ARG A 90 -29.09 22.02 -4.86
C ARG A 90 -27.99 21.12 -4.29
N LEU A 91 -28.24 20.43 -3.17
CA LEU A 91 -27.32 19.45 -2.61
C LEU A 91 -27.15 18.23 -3.52
N LYS A 92 -28.24 17.74 -4.11
CA LYS A 92 -28.22 16.61 -5.04
C LYS A 92 -27.54 16.96 -6.37
N GLU A 93 -27.67 18.20 -6.82
CA GLU A 93 -26.93 18.74 -7.96
C GLU A 93 -25.44 18.87 -7.67
N MET A 94 -25.06 19.42 -6.51
CA MET A 94 -23.65 19.50 -6.10
C MET A 94 -23.03 18.11 -5.96
N GLU A 95 -23.70 17.13 -5.36
CA GLU A 95 -23.12 15.77 -5.27
C GLU A 95 -23.02 15.12 -6.65
N ARG A 96 -23.99 15.35 -7.54
CA ARG A 96 -23.91 14.89 -8.93
C ARG A 96 -22.77 15.54 -9.70
N GLU A 97 -22.55 16.84 -9.52
CA GLU A 97 -21.44 17.56 -10.11
C GLU A 97 -20.11 17.04 -9.57
N ARG A 98 -20.00 16.86 -8.27
CA ARG A 98 -18.80 16.32 -7.61
C ARG A 98 -18.52 14.87 -8.03
N GLN A 99 -19.58 14.08 -8.25
CA GLN A 99 -19.47 12.72 -8.78
C GLN A 99 -19.00 12.74 -10.24
N ARG A 100 -19.57 13.59 -11.09
CA ARG A 100 -19.11 13.78 -12.48
C ARG A 100 -17.67 14.28 -12.54
N GLU A 101 -17.27 15.18 -11.65
CA GLU A 101 -15.91 15.70 -11.59
C GLU A 101 -14.91 14.62 -11.13
N LYS A 102 -15.30 13.77 -10.18
CA LYS A 102 -14.52 12.58 -9.81
C LYS A 102 -14.39 11.62 -10.98
N GLU A 103 -15.50 11.27 -11.63
CA GLU A 103 -15.52 10.40 -12.80
C GLU A 103 -14.72 11.01 -13.96
N ALA A 104 -14.78 12.33 -14.15
CA ALA A 104 -13.99 13.05 -15.15
C ALA A 104 -12.50 13.00 -14.81
N ARG A 105 -12.11 13.21 -13.56
CA ARG A 105 -10.71 13.07 -13.11
C ARG A 105 -10.19 11.64 -13.23
N GLU A 106 -11.00 10.65 -12.90
CA GLU A 106 -10.64 9.24 -13.10
C GLU A 106 -10.53 8.88 -14.58
N HIS A 107 -11.46 9.38 -15.40
CA HIS A 107 -11.43 9.22 -16.85
C HIS A 107 -10.22 9.92 -17.47
N GLU A 108 -9.90 11.13 -17.02
CA GLU A 108 -8.74 11.91 -17.44
C GLU A 108 -7.44 11.21 -17.03
N PHE A 109 -7.34 10.74 -15.78
CA PHE A 109 -6.19 9.97 -15.32
C PHE A 109 -6.01 8.68 -16.13
N ARG A 110 -7.10 7.98 -16.43
CA ARG A 110 -7.10 6.77 -17.29
C ARG A 110 -6.72 7.10 -18.73
N LEU A 111 -7.21 8.21 -19.28
CA LEU A 111 -6.85 8.66 -20.62
C LEU A 111 -5.37 9.07 -20.68
N LYS A 112 -4.84 9.74 -19.66
CA LYS A 112 -3.42 10.10 -19.56
C LYS A 112 -2.51 8.89 -19.38
N GLN A 113 -2.97 7.87 -18.65
CA GLN A 113 -2.30 6.55 -18.58
C GLN A 113 -2.27 5.87 -19.96
N LEU A 114 -3.38 5.92 -20.71
CA LEU A 114 -3.45 5.42 -22.08
C LEU A 114 -2.59 6.26 -23.04
N GLU A 115 -2.57 7.58 -22.92
CA GLU A 115 -1.79 8.50 -23.76
C GLU A 115 -0.29 8.32 -23.54
N LEU A 116 0.16 8.22 -22.29
CA LEU A 116 1.53 7.82 -21.95
C LEU A 116 1.86 6.39 -22.44
N GLY A 117 0.85 5.52 -22.57
CA GLY A 117 0.95 4.22 -23.21
C GLY A 117 0.96 4.26 -24.75
N VAL A 118 0.33 5.26 -25.36
CA VAL A 118 0.10 5.39 -26.82
C VAL A 118 1.21 6.18 -27.52
N ILE A 119 2.04 6.96 -26.81
CA ILE A 119 3.34 7.40 -27.36
C ILE A 119 4.24 6.19 -27.70
N LYS A 120 3.91 4.99 -27.18
CA LYS A 120 4.41 3.69 -27.65
C LYS A 120 3.36 2.90 -28.46
N GLY A 121 2.76 3.48 -29.48
CA GLY A 121 2.09 2.65 -30.48
C GLY A 121 1.07 3.35 -31.36
N SER A 122 1.54 3.87 -32.49
CA SER A 122 0.81 3.81 -33.76
C SER A 122 1.75 4.16 -34.93
N ASP A 123 2.30 3.14 -35.61
CA ASP A 123 1.98 2.88 -37.03
C ASP A 123 2.64 1.58 -37.55
N PRO A 124 2.00 0.89 -38.52
CA PRO A 124 2.34 -0.46 -38.93
C PRO A 124 3.35 -0.48 -40.10
N LYS A 125 4.30 -1.43 -40.02
CA LYS A 125 5.25 -1.87 -41.06
C LYS A 125 6.45 -0.94 -41.30
N ILE A 126 7.57 -1.25 -40.64
CA ILE A 126 8.87 -1.65 -41.24
C ILE A 126 9.72 -2.19 -40.08
N GLY A 127 10.34 -3.35 -40.28
CA GLY A 127 10.95 -4.14 -39.21
C GLY A 127 12.10 -3.46 -38.48
N LEU A 128 12.04 -3.48 -37.16
CA LEU A 128 13.22 -3.72 -36.32
C LEU A 128 12.77 -4.39 -35.02
N ASP A 129 13.32 -5.57 -34.80
CA ASP A 129 13.07 -6.49 -33.70
C ASP A 129 13.44 -5.83 -32.36
N THR A 130 12.45 -5.36 -31.59
CA THR A 130 12.59 -5.13 -30.15
C THR A 130 11.44 -5.85 -29.46
N GLY A 131 11.63 -7.15 -29.31
CA GLY A 131 10.73 -8.06 -28.62
C GLY A 131 10.43 -7.60 -27.18
N GLY A 132 9.17 -7.80 -26.81
CA GLY A 132 8.59 -7.84 -25.46
C GLY A 132 9.40 -7.24 -24.33
N LEU A 133 8.89 -6.15 -23.75
CA LEU A 133 9.33 -5.61 -22.46
C LEU A 133 9.45 -6.76 -21.44
N PHE A 134 10.67 -7.21 -21.17
CA PHE A 134 10.94 -8.27 -20.20
C PHE A 134 10.54 -7.74 -18.82
N ASP A 135 9.37 -8.16 -18.35
CA ASP A 135 8.83 -7.74 -17.07
C ASP A 135 9.55 -8.48 -15.94
N VAL A 136 10.58 -7.82 -15.39
CA VAL A 136 11.41 -8.35 -14.29
C VAL A 136 10.53 -8.80 -13.12
N SER A 137 9.50 -8.03 -12.76
CA SER A 137 8.60 -8.32 -11.64
C SER A 137 7.85 -9.64 -11.81
N LYS A 138 7.47 -10.00 -13.04
CA LYS A 138 6.83 -11.29 -13.34
C LYS A 138 7.80 -12.47 -13.28
N HIS A 139 9.10 -12.23 -13.47
CA HIS A 139 10.11 -13.29 -13.50
C HIS A 139 10.82 -13.49 -12.16
N VAL A 140 10.87 -12.46 -11.30
CA VAL A 140 11.40 -12.54 -9.93
C VAL A 140 10.77 -13.69 -9.12
N LYS A 141 9.47 -13.97 -9.30
CA LYS A 141 8.77 -15.07 -8.61
C LYS A 141 9.29 -16.47 -8.97
N PHE A 142 9.93 -16.61 -10.13
CA PHE A 142 10.54 -17.87 -10.57
C PHE A 142 12.01 -17.98 -10.17
N VAL A 143 12.60 -16.90 -9.65
CA VAL A 143 13.96 -16.95 -9.13
C VAL A 143 13.96 -17.80 -7.86
N PRO A 144 14.85 -18.80 -7.76
CA PRO A 144 14.96 -19.63 -6.56
C PRO A 144 15.24 -18.78 -5.33
N LYS A 145 14.86 -19.27 -4.15
CA LYS A 145 15.27 -18.61 -2.90
C LYS A 145 16.77 -18.76 -2.72
N PHE A 146 17.42 -17.67 -2.34
CA PHE A 146 18.85 -17.69 -2.03
C PHE A 146 19.11 -18.50 -0.76
N GLN A 147 20.03 -19.45 -0.83
CA GLN A 147 20.44 -20.30 0.29
C GLN A 147 21.93 -20.09 0.57
N GLU A 148 22.25 -19.52 1.74
CA GLU A 148 23.63 -19.21 2.14
C GLU A 148 24.51 -20.46 2.30
N ASP A 149 23.90 -21.62 2.61
CA ASP A 149 24.61 -22.88 2.80
C ASP A 149 25.21 -23.44 1.49
N ASN A 150 24.77 -22.93 0.32
CA ASN A 150 25.14 -23.50 -0.98
C ASN A 150 24.98 -22.54 -2.14
N VAL A 151 25.69 -21.41 -2.05
CA VAL A 151 25.62 -20.33 -3.03
C VAL A 151 25.91 -20.80 -4.47
N GLU A 152 26.84 -21.72 -4.67
CA GLU A 152 27.12 -22.31 -6.00
C GLU A 152 25.92 -23.06 -6.61
N LYS A 153 25.21 -23.86 -5.81
CA LYS A 153 24.01 -24.57 -6.29
C LYS A 153 22.90 -23.61 -6.67
N PHE A 154 22.75 -22.51 -5.92
CA PHE A 154 21.80 -21.46 -6.24
C PHE A 154 22.11 -20.83 -7.60
N PHE A 155 23.37 -20.40 -7.83
CA PHE A 155 23.76 -19.82 -9.12
C PHE A 155 23.53 -20.80 -10.27
N ASN A 156 23.95 -22.06 -10.13
CA ASN A 156 23.73 -23.07 -11.17
C ASN A 156 22.23 -23.31 -11.46
N HIS A 157 21.38 -23.25 -10.44
CA HIS A 157 19.94 -23.39 -10.62
C HIS A 157 19.31 -22.16 -11.29
N PHE A 158 19.74 -20.96 -10.90
CA PHE A 158 19.34 -19.71 -11.51
C PHE A 158 19.73 -19.65 -13.00
N GLU A 159 20.97 -20.01 -13.34
CA GLU A 159 21.45 -20.00 -14.74
C GLU A 159 20.65 -20.97 -15.61
N LYS A 160 20.38 -22.18 -15.11
CA LYS A 160 19.52 -23.15 -15.80
C LYS A 160 18.12 -22.61 -16.05
N LEU A 161 17.53 -21.91 -15.08
CA LEU A 161 16.21 -21.30 -15.24
C LEU A 161 16.25 -20.12 -16.22
N GLY A 162 17.29 -19.29 -16.15
CA GLY A 162 17.50 -18.18 -17.06
C GLY A 162 17.65 -18.64 -18.51
N GLU A 163 18.38 -19.73 -18.74
CA GLU A 163 18.51 -20.35 -20.06
C GLU A 163 17.20 -21.01 -20.52
N GLN A 164 16.55 -21.78 -19.65
CA GLN A 164 15.31 -22.49 -19.97
C GLN A 164 14.16 -21.53 -20.32
N LEU A 165 14.07 -20.40 -19.60
CA LEU A 165 13.05 -19.36 -19.81
C LEU A 165 13.51 -18.24 -20.74
N LYS A 166 14.72 -18.37 -21.33
CA LYS A 166 15.34 -17.40 -22.25
C LYS A 166 15.34 -15.97 -21.72
N TRP A 167 15.73 -15.79 -20.46
CA TRP A 167 15.83 -14.47 -19.84
C TRP A 167 16.99 -13.67 -20.46
N PRO A 168 16.78 -12.38 -20.80
CA PRO A 168 17.84 -11.54 -21.32
C PRO A 168 18.93 -11.34 -20.27
N ARG A 169 20.19 -11.58 -20.66
CA ARG A 169 21.35 -11.59 -19.75
C ARG A 169 21.52 -10.25 -19.02
N ASP A 170 21.16 -9.15 -19.68
CA ASP A 170 21.19 -7.79 -19.13
C ASP A 170 20.24 -7.58 -17.94
N LYS A 171 19.29 -8.50 -17.72
CA LYS A 171 18.33 -8.46 -16.60
C LYS A 171 18.68 -9.45 -15.49
N TRP A 172 19.68 -10.30 -15.67
CA TRP A 172 20.02 -11.34 -14.70
C TRP A 172 20.52 -10.74 -13.37
N SER A 173 21.32 -9.67 -13.43
CA SER A 173 21.80 -8.93 -12.26
C SER A 173 20.63 -8.39 -11.41
N ILE A 174 19.62 -7.81 -12.06
CA ILE A 174 18.43 -7.26 -11.39
C ILE A 174 17.56 -8.39 -10.80
N LEU A 175 17.38 -9.49 -11.53
CA LEU A 175 16.59 -10.65 -11.07
C LEU A 175 17.22 -11.35 -9.87
N ILE A 176 18.55 -11.42 -9.82
CA ILE A 176 19.24 -12.10 -8.74
C ILE A 176 19.36 -11.22 -7.49
N GLN A 177 19.53 -9.90 -7.67
CA GLN A 177 19.59 -8.94 -6.56
C GLN A 177 18.35 -9.02 -5.67
N SER A 178 17.15 -9.18 -6.24
CA SER A 178 15.91 -9.26 -5.47
C SER A 178 15.82 -10.47 -4.54
N ASN A 179 16.70 -11.46 -4.72
CA ASN A 179 16.72 -12.69 -3.94
C ASN A 179 17.90 -12.76 -2.96
N PHE A 180 18.88 -11.85 -3.06
CA PHE A 180 19.99 -11.83 -2.10
C PHE A 180 19.51 -11.45 -0.71
N THR A 181 20.03 -12.16 0.27
CA THR A 181 19.81 -11.93 1.70
C THR A 181 21.14 -11.93 2.44
N GLY A 182 21.18 -11.30 3.60
CA GLY A 182 22.34 -11.34 4.50
C GLY A 182 23.62 -10.89 3.83
N LYS A 183 24.64 -11.77 3.82
CA LYS A 183 25.99 -11.40 3.37
C LYS A 183 26.07 -11.11 1.86
N ALA A 184 25.24 -11.76 1.06
CA ALA A 184 25.18 -11.53 -0.39
C ALA A 184 24.70 -10.11 -0.72
N GLN A 185 23.74 -9.62 0.06
CA GLN A 185 23.21 -8.27 -0.09
C GLN A 185 24.26 -7.22 0.29
N GLU A 186 25.00 -7.43 1.38
CA GLU A 186 26.12 -6.56 1.78
C GLU A 186 27.20 -6.47 0.70
N VAL A 187 27.56 -7.61 0.10
CA VAL A 187 28.58 -7.68 -0.96
C VAL A 187 28.08 -6.97 -2.22
N TYR A 188 26.82 -7.18 -2.60
CA TYR A 188 26.22 -6.50 -3.75
C TYR A 188 26.18 -4.98 -3.55
N SER A 189 25.78 -4.50 -2.37
CA SER A 189 25.76 -3.07 -2.04
C SER A 189 27.15 -2.42 -1.99
N ALA A 190 28.21 -3.21 -1.80
CA ALA A 190 29.59 -2.73 -1.81
C ALA A 190 30.19 -2.67 -3.23
N LEU A 191 29.54 -3.25 -4.24
CA LEU A 191 29.99 -3.17 -5.63
C LEU A 191 29.66 -1.80 -6.24
N SER A 192 30.46 -1.39 -7.23
CA SER A 192 30.18 -0.20 -8.05
C SER A 192 28.88 -0.39 -8.85
N ILE A 193 28.32 0.72 -9.35
CA ILE A 193 27.09 0.66 -10.16
C ILE A 193 27.37 -0.11 -11.46
N GLU A 194 28.54 0.08 -12.06
CA GLU A 194 28.96 -0.60 -13.28
C GLU A 194 29.16 -2.11 -13.07
N ASP A 195 29.74 -2.50 -11.93
CA ASP A 195 29.95 -3.91 -11.61
C ASP A 195 28.66 -4.61 -11.15
N SER A 196 27.74 -3.88 -10.52
CA SER A 196 26.46 -4.43 -10.05
C SER A 196 25.45 -4.70 -11.17
N MET A 197 25.64 -4.07 -12.34
CA MET A 197 24.87 -4.35 -13.56
C MET A 197 25.36 -5.60 -14.30
N ASP A 198 26.61 -6.00 -14.10
CA ASP A 198 27.23 -7.17 -14.74
C ASP A 198 27.03 -8.43 -13.89
N TYR A 199 26.24 -9.38 -14.41
CA TYR A 199 25.96 -10.64 -13.75
C TYR A 199 27.22 -11.45 -13.42
N ASP A 200 28.19 -11.53 -14.34
CA ASP A 200 29.36 -12.39 -14.17
C ASP A 200 30.27 -11.85 -13.05
N LYS A 201 30.35 -10.51 -12.93
CA LYS A 201 31.06 -9.84 -11.83
C LYS A 201 30.35 -10.02 -10.49
N VAL A 202 29.02 -9.84 -10.45
CA VAL A 202 28.21 -10.07 -9.25
C VAL A 202 28.33 -11.51 -8.77
N LYS A 203 28.18 -12.48 -9.67
CA LYS A 203 28.36 -13.91 -9.38
C LYS A 203 29.73 -14.18 -8.79
N LYS A 204 30.80 -13.67 -9.40
CA LYS A 204 32.17 -13.86 -8.92
C LYS A 204 32.39 -13.23 -7.54
N ALA A 205 31.95 -12.00 -7.33
CA ALA A 205 32.13 -11.29 -6.06
C ALA A 205 31.41 -12.02 -4.91
N ILE A 206 30.18 -12.48 -5.15
CA ILE A 206 29.38 -13.21 -4.16
C ILE A 206 29.97 -14.59 -3.91
N LEU A 207 30.35 -15.33 -4.96
CA LEU A 207 31.02 -16.62 -4.79
C LEU A 207 32.31 -16.47 -4.00
N GLN A 208 33.14 -15.46 -4.28
CA GLN A 208 34.35 -15.19 -3.49
C GLN A 208 34.03 -14.86 -2.03
N ALA A 209 33.03 -14.01 -1.77
CA ALA A 209 32.63 -13.67 -0.42
C ALA A 209 32.13 -14.90 0.35
N TYR A 210 31.40 -15.82 -0.29
CA TYR A 210 30.90 -17.05 0.33
C TYR A 210 31.90 -18.21 0.29
N GLU A 211 32.92 -18.23 -0.58
CA GLU A 211 34.07 -19.14 -0.48
C GLU A 211 34.95 -18.75 0.72
N LEU A 212 35.05 -17.44 0.99
CA LEU A 212 35.67 -16.91 2.19
C LEU A 212 34.86 -17.25 3.45
N VAL A 213 33.58 -17.67 3.36
CA VAL A 213 32.74 -18.00 4.52
C VAL A 213 33.14 -19.32 5.21
N PRO A 214 33.33 -20.47 4.53
CA PRO A 214 33.92 -21.67 5.12
C PRO A 214 35.27 -21.41 5.76
N GLU A 215 36.11 -20.62 5.10
CA GLU A 215 37.42 -20.24 5.59
C GLU A 215 37.32 -19.29 6.80
N ALA A 216 36.35 -18.38 6.83
CA ALA A 216 36.07 -17.52 7.97
C ALA A 216 35.53 -18.31 9.17
N TYR A 217 34.66 -19.31 8.96
CA TYR A 217 34.21 -20.20 10.04
C TYR A 217 35.37 -21.02 10.60
N ARG A 218 36.24 -21.57 9.74
CA ARG A 218 37.49 -22.24 10.15
C ARG A 218 38.38 -21.32 10.97
N GLN A 219 38.64 -20.12 10.47
CA GLN A 219 39.49 -19.16 11.17
C GLN A 219 38.88 -18.75 12.51
N LYS A 220 37.56 -18.52 12.58
CA LYS A 220 36.85 -18.27 13.83
C LYS A 220 37.02 -19.45 14.79
N PHE A 221 36.75 -20.68 14.39
CA PHE A 221 36.96 -21.88 15.22
C PHE A 221 38.40 -21.98 15.78
N ARG A 222 39.41 -21.75 14.93
CA ARG A 222 40.83 -21.91 15.31
C ARG A 222 41.38 -20.75 16.12
N LYS A 223 40.88 -19.53 15.90
CA LYS A 223 41.30 -18.31 16.62
C LYS A 223 40.40 -17.99 17.83
N TYR A 224 39.30 -18.71 18.04
CA TYR A 224 38.39 -18.48 19.16
C TYR A 224 39.10 -18.75 20.50
N ARG A 225 39.18 -17.70 21.32
CA ARG A 225 39.76 -17.72 22.67
C ARG A 225 38.67 -17.42 23.69
N LYS A 226 38.76 -18.04 24.85
CA LYS A 226 37.86 -17.80 25.99
C LYS A 226 37.99 -16.33 26.41
N ALA A 227 36.86 -15.64 26.59
CA ALA A 227 36.85 -14.32 27.21
C ALA A 227 36.92 -14.43 28.75
N ASP A 228 37.47 -13.42 29.42
CA ASP A 228 37.66 -13.44 30.87
C ASP A 228 36.33 -13.55 31.63
N THR A 229 35.27 -12.95 31.08
CA THR A 229 33.90 -12.98 31.62
C THR A 229 33.09 -14.22 31.26
N GLN A 230 33.61 -15.10 30.39
CA GLN A 230 32.87 -16.26 29.86
C GLN A 230 33.13 -17.52 30.66
N THR A 231 32.10 -18.35 30.86
CA THR A 231 32.26 -19.67 31.48
C THR A 231 32.86 -20.70 30.50
N TYR A 232 33.49 -21.75 31.01
CA TYR A 232 34.06 -22.80 30.15
C TYR A 232 33.00 -23.56 29.34
N VAL A 233 31.78 -23.68 29.87
CA VAL A 233 30.64 -24.31 29.18
C VAL A 233 30.23 -23.49 27.96
N GLU A 234 30.08 -22.17 28.12
CA GLU A 234 29.76 -21.26 27.02
C GLU A 234 30.88 -21.22 25.97
N PHE A 235 32.14 -21.28 26.40
CA PHE A 235 33.28 -21.33 25.48
C PHE A 235 33.26 -22.61 24.63
N ALA A 236 33.05 -23.77 25.26
CA ALA A 236 32.96 -25.05 24.56
C ALA A 236 31.80 -25.04 23.55
N TYR A 237 30.62 -24.60 23.97
CA TYR A 237 29.43 -24.49 23.11
C TYR A 237 29.66 -23.59 21.88
N GLN A 238 30.25 -22.40 22.07
CA GLN A 238 30.52 -21.51 20.94
C GLN A 238 31.60 -22.06 20.01
N LYS A 239 32.60 -22.76 20.56
CA LYS A 239 33.65 -23.40 19.77
C LYS A 239 33.10 -24.57 18.94
N GLU A 240 32.23 -25.39 19.51
CA GLU A 240 31.48 -26.44 18.81
C GLU A 240 30.62 -25.84 17.70
N ARG A 241 29.85 -24.79 18.00
CA ARG A 241 29.02 -24.11 17.00
C ARG A 241 29.82 -23.54 15.82
N HIS A 242 31.02 -23.03 16.05
CA HIS A 242 31.91 -22.60 14.97
C HIS A 242 32.43 -23.77 14.13
N PHE A 243 32.72 -24.89 14.77
CA PHE A 243 33.12 -26.13 14.10
C PHE A 243 31.99 -26.71 13.24
N ASP A 244 30.78 -26.82 13.79
CA ASP A 244 29.62 -27.36 13.08
C ASP A 244 29.27 -26.52 11.86
N ARG A 245 29.31 -25.20 11.98
CA ARG A 245 29.10 -24.29 10.84
C ARG A 245 30.17 -24.45 9.77
N TRP A 246 31.41 -24.68 10.17
CA TRP A 246 32.49 -24.95 9.22
C TRP A 246 32.27 -26.29 8.51
N CYS A 247 31.96 -27.36 9.25
CA CYS A 247 31.65 -28.68 8.70
C CYS A 247 30.42 -28.65 7.76
N ALA A 248 29.35 -27.96 8.16
CA ALA A 248 28.14 -27.76 7.35
C ALA A 248 28.45 -27.02 6.04
N SER A 249 29.27 -25.95 6.11
CA SER A 249 29.69 -25.19 4.92
C SER A 249 30.52 -26.01 3.93
N LYS A 250 31.18 -27.08 4.40
CA LYS A 250 31.95 -28.02 3.58
C LYS A 250 31.20 -29.33 3.29
N LYS A 251 29.93 -29.44 3.66
CA LYS A 251 29.07 -30.62 3.46
C LYS A 251 29.68 -31.91 4.04
N VAL A 252 30.38 -31.78 5.16
CA VAL A 252 30.95 -32.94 5.85
C VAL A 252 29.82 -33.73 6.48
N SER A 253 29.56 -34.93 5.96
CA SER A 253 28.51 -35.84 6.44
C SER A 253 29.06 -37.16 6.97
N THR A 254 30.29 -37.52 6.60
CA THR A 254 30.95 -38.77 6.99
C THR A 254 32.32 -38.51 7.62
N PHE A 255 32.79 -39.47 8.42
CA PHE A 255 34.14 -39.40 9.00
C PHE A 255 35.23 -39.23 7.94
N ASP A 256 35.09 -39.87 6.76
CA ASP A 256 36.05 -39.72 5.66
C ASP A 256 36.12 -38.28 5.13
N THR A 257 34.97 -37.63 4.94
CA THR A 257 34.92 -36.23 4.50
C THR A 257 35.50 -35.28 5.56
N LEU A 258 35.30 -35.58 6.85
CA LEU A 258 35.90 -34.82 7.95
C LEU A 258 37.41 -34.99 8.00
N ARG A 259 37.90 -36.23 7.88
CA ARG A 259 39.33 -36.54 7.81
C ARG A 259 39.98 -35.78 6.65
N GLN A 260 39.36 -35.82 5.47
CA GLN A 260 39.88 -35.12 4.30
C GLN A 260 39.90 -33.60 4.50
N LEU A 261 38.86 -33.02 5.11
CA LEU A 261 38.83 -31.60 5.46
C LEU A 261 39.98 -31.21 6.39
N MET A 262 40.25 -32.02 7.42
CA MET A 262 41.35 -31.80 8.36
C MET A 262 42.72 -31.93 7.69
N LEU A 263 42.90 -32.92 6.81
CA LEU A 263 44.14 -33.11 6.07
C LEU A 263 44.42 -31.96 5.08
N VAL A 264 43.40 -31.52 4.35
CA VAL A 264 43.48 -30.34 3.46
C VAL A 264 43.80 -29.08 4.26
N GLU A 265 43.23 -28.93 5.46
CA GLU A 265 43.57 -27.82 6.35
C GLU A 265 45.07 -27.83 6.72
N GLU A 266 45.57 -28.95 7.25
CA GLU A 266 46.95 -29.05 7.69
C GLU A 266 47.95 -28.91 6.53
N PHE A 267 47.58 -29.37 5.34
CA PHE A 267 48.37 -29.14 4.13
C PHE A 267 48.41 -27.65 3.74
N LYS A 268 47.28 -26.93 3.81
CA LYS A 268 47.21 -25.49 3.53
C LYS A 268 47.91 -24.62 4.57
N ARG A 269 48.07 -25.10 5.80
CA ARG A 269 48.77 -24.39 6.89
C ARG A 269 50.28 -24.44 6.79
N ARG A 270 50.83 -25.43 6.10
CA ARG A 270 52.28 -25.48 5.88
C ARG A 270 52.64 -24.33 4.93
N PRO A 271 53.53 -23.39 5.34
CA PRO A 271 54.11 -22.45 4.40
C PRO A 271 54.72 -23.25 3.25
N LYS A 272 54.56 -22.78 2.01
CA LYS A 272 55.40 -23.23 0.90
C LYS A 272 56.84 -22.93 1.32
N LEU A 273 57.53 -23.90 1.92
CA LEU A 273 58.98 -23.87 2.06
C LEU A 273 59.49 -23.83 0.62
N PHE A 274 59.83 -22.64 0.13
CA PHE A 274 60.82 -22.34 -0.91
C PHE A 274 60.65 -20.85 -1.27
N GLN A 275 61.35 -19.99 -0.51
CA GLN A 275 61.87 -18.75 -1.06
C GLN A 275 63.11 -19.12 -1.88
N GLY A 276 63.06 -18.85 -3.17
CA GLY A 276 64.17 -19.07 -4.08
C GLY A 276 63.67 -19.16 -5.51
N GLY A 277 63.62 -17.99 -6.16
CA GLY A 277 63.72 -17.81 -7.61
C GLY A 277 62.78 -18.63 -8.50
N GLU A 278 61.82 -17.94 -9.10
CA GLU A 278 61.15 -18.32 -10.35
C GLU A 278 60.26 -19.57 -10.34
N CYS A 279 58.93 -19.38 -10.35
CA CYS A 279 58.03 -20.29 -11.07
C CYS A 279 56.68 -19.61 -11.38
N TYR A 280 56.61 -19.07 -12.58
CA TYR A 280 55.50 -19.11 -13.55
C TYR A 280 54.08 -19.29 -12.99
N LYS A 281 53.32 -18.19 -13.06
CA LYS A 281 51.86 -18.12 -13.33
C LYS A 281 51.10 -19.45 -13.19
N THR A 282 50.68 -19.80 -11.97
CA THR A 282 49.58 -20.78 -11.80
C THR A 282 48.58 -20.33 -10.75
N THR A 283 48.33 -19.03 -10.66
CA THR A 283 47.31 -18.45 -9.77
C THR A 283 45.88 -18.72 -10.24
N ARG A 284 45.67 -19.46 -11.35
CA ARG A 284 44.33 -19.66 -11.94
C ARG A 284 43.70 -21.03 -11.68
N GLN A 285 44.43 -21.99 -11.08
CA GLN A 285 43.90 -23.34 -10.81
C GLN A 285 43.89 -23.74 -9.33
N GLU A 286 44.40 -22.91 -8.40
CA GLU A 286 44.34 -23.23 -6.96
C GLU A 286 42.92 -23.18 -6.37
N HIS A 287 41.94 -22.64 -7.11
CA HIS A 287 40.52 -22.57 -6.72
C HIS A 287 39.72 -23.86 -6.98
N ARG A 288 40.30 -24.89 -7.60
CA ARG A 288 39.58 -26.11 -7.98
C ARG A 288 40.33 -27.36 -7.56
N ILE A 289 40.51 -27.53 -6.26
CA ILE A 289 41.09 -28.77 -5.72
C ILE A 289 40.18 -29.25 -4.62
N GLU A 290 39.28 -30.15 -5.02
CA GLU A 290 38.27 -30.77 -4.17
C GLU A 290 38.79 -32.07 -3.53
N SER A 291 39.92 -32.61 -4.01
CA SER A 291 40.56 -33.82 -3.49
C SER A 291 42.09 -33.74 -3.46
N ILE A 292 42.69 -34.42 -2.48
CA ILE A 292 44.15 -34.60 -2.34
C ILE A 292 44.70 -35.45 -3.50
N ASP A 293 43.92 -36.39 -4.03
CA ASP A 293 44.36 -37.33 -5.07
C ASP A 293 44.63 -36.63 -6.41
N GLU A 294 43.74 -35.73 -6.85
CA GLU A 294 43.93 -34.93 -8.08
C GLU A 294 45.20 -34.05 -8.01
N ARG A 295 45.57 -33.58 -6.81
CA ARG A 295 46.80 -32.79 -6.62
C ARG A 295 48.04 -33.66 -6.43
N MET A 296 47.91 -34.89 -5.94
CA MET A 296 49.00 -35.86 -5.89
C MET A 296 49.37 -36.38 -7.29
N GLU A 297 48.39 -36.59 -8.18
CA GLU A 297 48.64 -36.91 -9.59
C GLU A 297 49.33 -35.76 -10.33
N SER A 298 48.82 -34.53 -10.18
CA SER A 298 49.48 -33.35 -10.75
C SER A 298 50.90 -33.15 -10.21
N SER A 299 51.14 -33.43 -8.92
CA SER A 299 52.48 -33.32 -8.32
C SER A 299 53.42 -34.46 -8.74
N ARG A 300 52.91 -35.68 -8.99
CA ARG A 300 53.67 -36.82 -9.52
C ARG A 300 54.05 -36.59 -10.98
N ASP A 301 53.14 -36.06 -11.80
CA ASP A 301 53.41 -35.73 -13.21
C ASP A 301 54.48 -34.64 -13.33
N VAL A 302 54.42 -33.61 -12.48
CA VAL A 302 55.45 -32.55 -12.42
C VAL A 302 56.80 -33.10 -11.93
N GLN A 303 56.81 -34.04 -10.97
CA GLN A 303 58.05 -34.70 -10.55
C GLN A 303 58.62 -35.60 -11.64
N LEU A 304 57.79 -36.34 -12.37
CA LEU A 304 58.19 -37.18 -13.50
C LEU A 304 58.79 -36.34 -14.65
N GLN A 305 58.16 -35.21 -15.00
CA GLN A 305 58.71 -34.27 -15.98
C GLN A 305 60.04 -33.65 -15.52
N ARG A 306 60.20 -33.38 -14.22
CA ARG A 306 61.46 -32.89 -13.64
C ARG A 306 62.57 -33.94 -13.60
N SER A 307 62.24 -35.21 -13.41
CA SER A 307 63.22 -36.30 -13.53
C SER A 307 63.65 -36.53 -14.97
N LEU A 308 62.72 -36.41 -15.94
CA LEU A 308 63.04 -36.58 -17.36
C LEU A 308 63.89 -35.42 -17.91
N SER A 309 63.66 -34.18 -17.45
CA SER A 309 64.45 -33.00 -17.84
C SER A 309 65.83 -32.89 -17.18
N ARG A 310 66.16 -33.77 -16.21
CA ARG A 310 67.52 -33.89 -15.65
C ARG A 310 68.37 -34.97 -16.31
N ILE A 311 67.78 -35.78 -17.19
CA ILE A 311 68.42 -36.93 -17.84
C ILE A 311 68.78 -36.63 -19.32
N VAL A 312 68.35 -35.47 -19.86
CA VAL A 312 68.71 -34.96 -21.20
C VAL A 312 69.65 -33.78 -21.05
#